data_AF-A0AAD9KSR4-F1
#
_entry.id   AF-A0AAD9KSR4-F1
#
_cell.length_a   1.000
_cell.length_b   1.000
_cell.length_c   1.000
_cell.angle_alpha   90.00
_cell.angle_beta   90.00
_cell.angle_gamma   90.00
#
_symmetry.space_group_name_H-M   'P 1'
#
loop_
_entity.id
_entity.type
_entity.pdbx_description
1 polymer ?
#
loop_
_entity_poly.entity_id
_entity_poly.type
_entity_poly.pdbx_seq_one_letter_code
_entity_poly.pdbx_strand_id
1 'polypeptide(L)'
;MSRAQAESVIKNIIREIAQECASKGQAVSETLVAFMVKAVVLDPSNEFNVDRTLTKDDVQKLIKICVDRLLDTASPSLDTIKLQVYFDMNYTTRADFLAEHRRVLDSRLQPVIREITDSRARTREELESLYRKMVSAVLLRSGLGSPTDIGVVREATAALQSVFPQTELGTFMSLSKRDKERQLQELTMIVTGIRLFNKECGKGGEGIDDLPAILNEAVPATTQNVDTELQQTLKTAYKYTAIAQKMIALLMEMKPSQSLPPDSLSLPLLKQALINCRQHEAFLHIILNDVIRCAQQVEQLESHLASRLEQLQATVQSKTAVPTAQVYPQFIHLAQIWSGFQDEMVLLSVLSNILVSLEPFSRSHKMLFPDDVLQQHLENVEILTDQMRLTKVGFM
;
A
#
# COMPACT_ATOMS: atom_id res chain seq x y z
N MET A 1 -16.95 0.13 -36.19
CA MET A 1 -15.53 -0.14 -35.92
C MET A 1 -15.41 -1.47 -35.21
N SER A 2 -14.37 -2.25 -35.46
CA SER A 2 -14.06 -3.38 -34.57
C SER A 2 -13.55 -2.85 -33.23
N ARG A 3 -13.76 -3.60 -32.14
CA ARG A 3 -13.30 -3.22 -30.79
C ARG A 3 -11.80 -2.89 -30.76
N ALA A 4 -10.99 -3.64 -31.51
CA ALA A 4 -9.55 -3.41 -31.66
C ALA A 4 -9.21 -2.09 -32.37
N GLN A 5 -10.00 -1.65 -33.35
CA GLN A 5 -9.80 -0.35 -34.01
C GLN A 5 -10.13 0.82 -33.07
N ALA A 6 -11.21 0.71 -32.30
CA ALA A 6 -11.57 1.73 -31.30
C ALA A 6 -10.50 1.86 -30.21
N GLU A 7 -9.98 0.74 -29.70
CA GLU A 7 -8.88 0.73 -28.73
C GLU A 7 -7.59 1.38 -29.28
N SER A 8 -7.26 1.13 -30.56
CA SER A 8 -6.11 1.76 -31.20
C SER A 8 -6.26 3.28 -31.35
N VAL A 9 -7.47 3.75 -31.67
CA VAL A 9 -7.75 5.19 -31.78
C VAL A 9 -7.61 5.87 -30.43
N ILE A 10 -8.18 5.29 -29.37
CA ILE A 10 -8.09 5.85 -28.01
C ILE A 10 -6.63 5.91 -27.52
N LYS A 11 -5.84 4.86 -27.78
CA LYS A 11 -4.40 4.87 -27.44
C LYS A 11 -3.62 6.00 -28.13
N ASN A 12 -3.95 6.29 -29.40
CA ASN A 12 -3.31 7.39 -30.12
C ASN A 12 -3.72 8.74 -29.53
N ILE A 13 -5.00 8.93 -29.19
CA ILE A 13 -5.49 10.16 -28.54
C ILE A 13 -4.79 10.39 -27.20
N ILE A 14 -4.65 9.34 -26.37
CA ILE A 14 -3.96 9.43 -25.08
C ILE A 14 -2.51 9.89 -25.26
N ARG A 15 -1.79 9.30 -26.23
CA ARG A 15 -0.40 9.68 -26.53
C ARG A 15 -0.29 11.12 -27.01
N GLU A 16 -1.19 11.55 -27.88
CA GLU A 16 -1.20 12.91 -28.43
C GLU A 16 -1.42 13.95 -27.33
N ILE A 17 -2.40 13.73 -26.44
CA ILE A 17 -2.65 14.60 -25.27
C ILE A 17 -1.42 14.65 -24.35
N ALA A 18 -0.81 13.50 -24.05
CA ALA A 18 0.38 13.44 -23.20
C ALA A 18 1.57 14.21 -23.81
N GLN A 19 1.79 14.07 -25.12
CA GLN A 19 2.82 14.81 -25.86
C GLN A 19 2.54 16.32 -25.87
N GLU A 20 1.29 16.72 -26.07
CA GLU A 20 0.93 18.14 -26.08
C GLU A 20 1.11 18.77 -24.70
N CYS A 21 0.73 18.09 -23.62
CA CYS A 21 0.99 18.54 -22.25
C CYS A 21 2.50 18.66 -21.98
N ALA A 22 3.29 17.66 -22.39
CA ALA A 22 4.74 17.68 -22.21
C ALA A 22 5.40 18.83 -22.97
N SER A 23 4.94 19.13 -24.19
CA SER A 23 5.42 20.27 -24.98
C SER A 23 5.14 21.63 -24.31
N LYS A 24 4.13 21.69 -23.44
CA LYS A 24 3.74 22.86 -22.64
C LYS A 24 4.30 22.81 -21.21
N GLY A 25 5.26 21.92 -20.94
CA GLY A 25 6.02 21.88 -19.68
C GLY A 25 5.39 21.03 -18.57
N GLN A 26 4.32 20.27 -18.84
CA GLN A 26 3.68 19.39 -17.85
C GLN A 26 3.78 17.93 -18.30
N ALA A 27 4.60 17.15 -17.60
CA ALA A 27 4.68 15.71 -17.84
C ALA A 27 3.52 14.99 -17.13
N VAL A 28 2.64 14.36 -17.91
CA VAL A 28 1.49 13.60 -17.42
C VAL A 28 1.59 12.13 -17.83
N SER A 29 1.17 11.21 -16.96
CA SER A 29 1.16 9.79 -17.28
C SER A 29 0.02 9.44 -18.25
N GLU A 30 0.23 8.43 -19.11
CA GLU A 30 -0.83 7.93 -20.01
C GLU A 30 -2.08 7.49 -19.22
N THR A 31 -1.91 6.96 -18.00
CA THR A 31 -3.02 6.58 -17.12
C THR A 31 -3.85 7.79 -16.70
N LEU A 32 -3.20 8.88 -16.25
CA LEU A 32 -3.91 10.11 -15.88
C LEU A 32 -4.68 10.68 -17.08
N VAL A 33 -4.06 10.67 -18.26
CA VAL A 33 -4.71 11.11 -19.50
C VAL A 33 -5.91 10.23 -19.85
N ALA A 34 -5.80 8.91 -19.73
CA ALA A 34 -6.91 7.99 -19.99
C ALA A 34 -8.11 8.27 -19.08
N PHE A 35 -7.87 8.54 -17.79
CA PHE A 35 -8.91 8.95 -16.84
C PHE A 35 -9.50 10.32 -17.19
N MET A 36 -8.67 11.29 -17.58
CA MET A 36 -9.15 12.61 -18.02
C MET A 36 -10.05 12.51 -19.25
N VAL A 37 -9.65 11.72 -20.27
CA VAL A 37 -10.46 11.46 -21.46
C VAL A 37 -11.83 10.90 -21.07
N LYS A 38 -11.84 9.90 -20.18
CA LYS A 38 -13.09 9.33 -19.67
C LYS A 38 -13.95 10.37 -18.95
N ALA A 39 -13.36 11.20 -18.09
CA ALA A 39 -14.08 12.26 -17.37
C ALA A 39 -14.67 13.31 -18.31
N VAL A 40 -13.92 13.72 -19.35
CA VAL A 40 -14.37 14.70 -20.35
C VAL A 40 -15.51 14.14 -21.21
N VAL A 41 -15.41 12.88 -21.63
CA VAL A 41 -16.45 12.24 -22.45
C VAL A 41 -17.75 12.01 -21.68
N LEU A 42 -17.66 11.71 -20.38
CA LEU A 42 -18.82 11.46 -19.53
C LEU A 42 -19.51 12.74 -19.02
N ASP A 43 -18.85 13.89 -19.11
CA ASP A 43 -19.38 15.18 -18.68
C ASP A 43 -20.40 15.71 -19.71
N PRO A 44 -21.71 15.80 -19.36
CA PRO A 44 -22.75 16.21 -20.31
C PRO A 44 -22.54 17.60 -20.89
N SER A 45 -21.82 18.49 -20.18
CA SER A 45 -21.54 19.85 -20.65
C SER A 45 -20.62 19.89 -21.87
N ASN A 46 -19.88 18.80 -22.13
CA ASN A 46 -19.02 18.69 -23.30
C ASN A 46 -19.75 18.14 -24.53
N GLU A 47 -21.00 17.68 -24.39
CA GLU A 47 -21.87 17.24 -25.48
C GLU A 47 -21.31 16.07 -26.33
N PHE A 48 -20.49 15.19 -25.72
CA PHE A 48 -20.04 13.98 -26.40
C PHE A 48 -21.15 12.90 -26.38
N ASN A 49 -21.38 12.25 -27.52
CA ASN A 49 -22.30 11.12 -27.62
C ASN A 49 -21.52 9.80 -27.54
N VAL A 50 -21.68 9.08 -26.42
CA VAL A 50 -20.95 7.82 -26.13
C VAL A 50 -21.37 6.67 -27.06
N ASP A 51 -22.58 6.73 -27.63
CA ASP A 51 -23.14 5.69 -28.52
C ASP A 51 -22.75 5.88 -29.99
N ARG A 52 -22.10 7.00 -30.33
CA ARG A 52 -21.66 7.31 -31.69
C ARG A 52 -20.14 7.20 -31.82
N THR A 53 -19.66 6.74 -32.96
CA THR A 53 -18.25 6.81 -33.33
C THR A 53 -17.75 8.26 -33.42
N LEU A 54 -16.62 8.55 -32.80
CA LEU A 54 -15.97 9.88 -32.80
C LEU A 54 -15.58 10.30 -34.22
N THR A 55 -15.97 11.52 -34.60
CA THR A 55 -15.50 12.19 -35.82
C THR A 55 -14.12 12.84 -35.59
N LYS A 56 -13.47 13.32 -36.66
CA LYS A 56 -12.19 14.04 -36.53
C LYS A 56 -12.32 15.30 -35.68
N ASP A 57 -13.43 16.03 -35.82
CA ASP A 57 -13.70 17.24 -35.06
C ASP A 57 -13.93 16.91 -33.57
N ASP A 58 -14.63 15.80 -33.29
CA ASP A 58 -14.81 15.30 -31.91
C ASP A 58 -13.46 14.98 -31.25
N VAL A 59 -12.54 14.35 -32.00
CA VAL A 59 -11.20 14.03 -31.51
C VAL A 59 -10.41 15.30 -31.20
N GLN A 60 -10.40 16.29 -32.10
CA GLN A 60 -9.72 17.56 -31.86
C GLN A 60 -10.31 18.32 -30.67
N LYS A 61 -11.64 18.35 -30.55
CA LYS A 61 -12.35 18.93 -29.40
C LYS A 61 -11.95 18.23 -28.10
N LEU A 62 -11.93 16.90 -28.11
CA LEU A 62 -11.54 16.08 -26.95
C LEU A 62 -10.10 16.35 -26.51
N ILE A 63 -9.16 16.35 -27.45
CA ILE A 63 -7.74 16.64 -27.16
C ILE A 63 -7.61 18.00 -26.53
N LYS A 64 -8.20 19.04 -27.14
CA LYS A 64 -8.14 20.40 -26.63
C LYS A 64 -8.68 20.51 -25.20
N ILE A 65 -9.88 19.99 -24.93
CA ILE A 65 -10.48 20.05 -23.58
C ILE A 65 -9.62 19.30 -22.57
N CYS A 66 -9.09 18.13 -22.92
CA CYS A 66 -8.23 17.36 -22.02
C CYS A 66 -6.93 18.10 -21.71
N VAL A 67 -6.27 18.65 -22.73
CA VAL A 67 -5.02 19.41 -22.56
C VAL A 67 -5.25 20.65 -21.71
N ASP A 68 -6.30 21.43 -22.00
CA ASP A 68 -6.65 22.62 -21.20
C ASP A 68 -6.90 22.25 -19.73
N ARG A 69 -7.65 21.16 -19.46
CA ARG A 69 -7.90 20.67 -18.10
C ARG A 69 -6.64 20.13 -17.40
N LEU A 70 -5.74 19.46 -18.12
CA LEU A 70 -4.51 18.89 -17.55
C LEU A 70 -3.45 19.95 -17.23
N LEU A 71 -3.49 21.09 -17.93
CA LEU A 71 -2.58 22.21 -17.71
C LEU A 71 -3.06 23.17 -16.62
N ASP A 72 -4.33 23.11 -16.23
CA ASP A 72 -4.88 23.90 -15.12
C ASP A 72 -4.43 23.32 -13.76
N THR A 73 -3.19 23.59 -13.39
CA THR A 73 -2.58 23.10 -12.15
C THR A 73 -3.20 23.69 -10.88
N ALA A 74 -4.02 24.74 -10.99
CA ALA A 74 -4.73 25.32 -9.85
C ALA A 74 -6.11 24.68 -9.63
N SER A 75 -6.57 23.81 -10.54
CA SER A 75 -7.90 23.21 -10.48
C SER A 75 -8.04 22.15 -9.38
N PRO A 76 -8.92 22.34 -8.37
CA PRO A 76 -9.22 21.29 -7.39
C PRO A 76 -9.85 20.04 -8.04
N SER A 77 -10.53 20.22 -9.18
CA SER A 77 -11.08 19.10 -9.95
C SER A 77 -9.97 18.23 -10.56
N LEU A 78 -8.91 18.84 -11.09
CA LEU A 78 -7.76 18.09 -11.61
C LEU A 78 -7.06 17.34 -10.47
N ASP A 79 -6.88 17.98 -9.32
CA ASP A 79 -6.25 17.34 -8.17
C ASP A 79 -7.08 16.16 -7.63
N THR A 80 -8.42 16.25 -7.70
CA THR A 80 -9.30 15.12 -7.37
C THR A 80 -9.06 13.93 -8.30
N ILE A 81 -8.94 14.18 -9.61
CA ILE A 81 -8.67 13.12 -10.60
C ILE A 81 -7.29 12.51 -10.35
N LYS A 82 -6.26 13.34 -10.10
CA LYS A 82 -4.92 12.87 -9.76
C LYS A 82 -4.91 12.02 -8.49
N LEU A 83 -5.62 12.46 -7.46
CA LEU A 83 -5.81 11.72 -6.20
C LEU A 83 -6.43 10.34 -6.45
N GLN A 84 -7.51 10.28 -7.25
CA GLN A 84 -8.19 9.02 -7.60
C GLN A 84 -7.27 8.09 -8.40
N VAL A 85 -6.60 8.59 -9.44
CA VAL A 85 -5.67 7.80 -10.26
C VAL A 85 -4.51 7.29 -9.41
N TYR A 86 -3.94 8.13 -8.56
CA TYR A 86 -2.85 7.73 -7.69
C TYR A 86 -3.31 6.60 -6.75
N PHE A 87 -4.46 6.77 -6.07
CA PHE A 87 -4.95 5.75 -5.15
C PHE A 87 -5.27 4.44 -5.88
N ASP A 88 -5.95 4.48 -7.02
CA ASP A 88 -6.27 3.30 -7.83
C ASP A 88 -5.03 2.54 -8.33
N MET A 89 -3.93 3.27 -8.62
CA MET A 89 -2.69 2.65 -9.08
C MET A 89 -1.80 2.09 -7.96
N ASN A 90 -1.91 2.62 -6.74
CA ASN A 90 -0.95 2.31 -5.66
C ASN A 90 -1.59 1.56 -4.49
N TYR A 91 -2.90 1.61 -4.34
CA TYR A 91 -3.64 0.86 -3.33
C TYR A 91 -4.26 -0.40 -3.93
N THR A 92 -4.16 -1.52 -3.21
CA THR A 92 -4.85 -2.76 -3.51
C THR A 92 -5.28 -3.43 -2.20
N THR A 93 -6.08 -4.49 -2.29
CA THR A 93 -6.51 -5.19 -1.08
C THR A 93 -5.33 -5.82 -0.37
N ARG A 94 -5.42 -5.94 0.97
CA ARG A 94 -4.41 -6.61 1.80
C ARG A 94 -4.01 -8.00 1.25
N ALA A 95 -4.99 -8.78 0.80
CA ALA A 95 -4.74 -10.13 0.31
C ALA A 95 -3.94 -10.13 -1.00
N ASP A 96 -4.34 -9.26 -1.95
CA ASP A 96 -3.66 -9.14 -3.24
C ASP A 96 -2.24 -8.59 -3.07
N PHE A 97 -2.07 -7.60 -2.19
CA PHE A 97 -0.76 -7.04 -1.87
C PHE A 97 0.19 -8.10 -1.32
N LEU A 98 -0.23 -8.86 -0.31
CA LEU A 98 0.62 -9.90 0.30
C LEU A 98 0.92 -11.04 -0.67
N ALA A 99 -0.05 -11.43 -1.50
CA ALA A 99 0.17 -12.44 -2.53
C ALA A 99 1.24 -11.98 -3.54
N GLU A 100 1.15 -10.74 -4.00
CA GLU A 100 2.12 -10.16 -4.94
C GLU A 100 3.50 -9.97 -4.29
N HIS A 101 3.54 -9.47 -3.05
CA HIS A 101 4.79 -9.32 -2.29
C HIS A 101 5.54 -10.66 -2.17
N ARG A 102 4.84 -11.73 -1.76
CA ARG A 102 5.42 -13.07 -1.67
C ARG A 102 5.88 -13.59 -3.03
N ARG A 103 5.09 -13.37 -4.08
CA ARG A 103 5.46 -13.75 -5.46
C ARG A 103 6.76 -13.05 -5.91
N VAL A 104 6.90 -11.76 -5.62
CA VAL A 104 8.11 -10.98 -5.95
C VAL A 104 9.31 -11.47 -5.15
N LEU A 105 9.15 -11.73 -3.84
CA LEU A 105 10.20 -12.29 -3.00
C LEU A 105 10.67 -13.66 -3.55
N ASP A 106 9.73 -14.56 -3.83
CA ASP A 106 10.05 -15.87 -4.40
C ASP A 106 10.78 -15.73 -5.74
N SER A 107 10.32 -14.84 -6.62
CA SER A 107 10.97 -14.57 -7.90
C SER A 107 12.40 -14.05 -7.74
N ARG A 108 12.66 -13.20 -6.75
CA ARG A 108 14.01 -12.67 -6.45
C ARG A 108 14.93 -13.75 -5.88
N LEU A 109 14.39 -14.71 -5.14
CA LEU A 109 15.17 -15.82 -4.57
C LEU A 109 15.45 -16.93 -5.58
N GLN A 110 14.67 -17.04 -6.66
CA GLN A 110 14.81 -18.11 -7.67
C GLN A 110 16.24 -18.36 -8.17
N PRO A 111 17.08 -17.35 -8.48
CA PRO A 111 18.45 -17.60 -8.93
C PRO A 111 19.26 -18.41 -7.92
N VAL A 112 19.19 -18.06 -6.63
CA VAL A 112 19.90 -18.76 -5.55
C VAL A 112 19.34 -20.18 -5.37
N ILE A 113 18.02 -20.33 -5.43
CA ILE A 113 17.36 -21.65 -5.34
C ILE A 113 17.76 -22.55 -6.51
N ARG A 114 17.88 -22.02 -7.73
CA ARG A 114 18.35 -22.77 -8.90
C ARG A 114 19.79 -23.24 -8.75
N GLU A 115 20.68 -22.38 -8.27
CA GLU A 115 22.08 -22.78 -8.01
C GLU A 115 22.20 -23.95 -7.03
N ILE A 116 21.32 -24.02 -6.03
CA ILE A 116 21.29 -25.13 -5.06
C ILE A 116 20.70 -26.38 -5.70
N THR A 117 19.55 -26.25 -6.37
CA THR A 117 18.78 -27.39 -6.89
C THR A 117 19.45 -28.07 -8.08
N ASP A 118 20.15 -27.29 -8.92
CA ASP A 118 20.86 -27.76 -10.10
C ASP A 118 22.31 -28.20 -9.78
N SER A 119 22.78 -28.04 -8.53
CA SER A 119 24.12 -28.41 -8.10
C SER A 119 24.43 -29.91 -8.29
N ARG A 120 25.68 -30.18 -8.69
CA ARG A 120 26.25 -31.52 -8.93
C ARG A 120 27.58 -31.71 -8.18
N ALA A 121 27.67 -31.19 -6.97
CA ALA A 121 28.86 -31.27 -6.12
C ALA A 121 29.33 -32.72 -5.92
N ARG A 122 30.63 -32.96 -6.08
CA ARG A 122 31.30 -34.27 -5.88
C ARG A 122 32.49 -34.17 -4.95
N THR A 123 33.20 -33.05 -4.92
CA THR A 123 34.32 -32.84 -4.00
C THR A 123 33.82 -32.32 -2.66
N ARG A 124 34.65 -32.48 -1.62
CA ARG A 124 34.38 -31.92 -0.28
C ARG A 124 34.17 -30.41 -0.35
N GLU A 125 35.02 -29.70 -1.08
CA GLU A 125 34.95 -28.25 -1.25
C GLU A 125 33.65 -27.80 -1.94
N GLU A 126 33.20 -28.54 -2.96
CA GLU A 126 31.94 -28.28 -3.64
C GLU A 126 30.72 -28.54 -2.74
N LEU A 127 30.77 -29.59 -1.90
CA LEU A 127 29.72 -29.89 -0.93
C LEU A 127 29.63 -28.80 0.15
N GLU A 128 30.78 -28.36 0.68
CA GLU A 128 30.85 -27.23 1.61
C GLU A 128 30.31 -25.95 0.97
N SER A 129 30.62 -25.70 -0.30
CA SER A 129 30.08 -24.57 -1.05
C SER A 129 28.56 -24.67 -1.25
N LEU A 130 28.03 -25.85 -1.57
CA LEU A 130 26.59 -26.07 -1.70
C LEU A 130 25.87 -25.81 -0.37
N TYR A 131 26.44 -26.30 0.73
CA TYR A 131 25.88 -26.08 2.06
C TYR A 131 25.84 -24.60 2.43
N ARG A 132 26.91 -23.84 2.14
CA ARG A 132 26.92 -22.39 2.32
C ARG A 132 25.80 -21.70 1.55
N LYS A 133 25.55 -22.10 0.29
CA LYS A 133 24.44 -21.56 -0.52
C LYS A 133 23.08 -21.87 0.11
N MET A 134 22.88 -23.08 0.65
CA MET A 134 21.66 -23.42 1.38
C MET A 134 21.44 -22.53 2.60
N VAL A 135 22.49 -22.28 3.40
CA VAL A 135 22.42 -21.36 4.54
C VAL A 135 22.06 -19.94 4.08
N SER A 136 22.70 -19.44 3.01
CA SER A 136 22.35 -18.12 2.44
C SER A 136 20.91 -18.05 1.96
N ALA A 137 20.39 -19.10 1.31
CA ALA A 137 18.99 -19.16 0.89
C ALA A 137 18.02 -19.14 2.07
N VAL A 138 18.32 -19.87 3.15
CA VAL A 138 17.53 -19.88 4.38
C VAL A 138 17.51 -18.48 5.02
N LEU A 139 18.65 -17.81 5.11
CA LEU A 139 18.74 -16.45 5.66
C LEU A 139 17.95 -15.44 4.81
N LEU A 140 18.17 -15.44 3.49
CA LEU A 140 17.49 -14.52 2.58
C LEU A 140 15.97 -14.73 2.57
N ARG A 141 15.50 -15.97 2.69
CA ARG A 141 14.06 -16.30 2.69
C ARG A 141 13.41 -16.03 4.05
N SER A 142 14.11 -16.27 5.16
CA SER A 142 13.59 -16.05 6.52
C SER A 142 13.59 -14.58 6.95
N GLY A 143 14.47 -13.76 6.36
CA GLY A 143 14.64 -12.37 6.77
C GLY A 143 15.26 -12.20 8.17
N LEU A 144 15.84 -13.26 8.75
CA LEU A 144 16.46 -13.24 10.08
C LEU A 144 17.94 -12.81 10.00
N GLY A 145 18.21 -11.63 9.44
CA GLY A 145 19.55 -11.07 9.35
C GLY A 145 20.28 -11.33 8.01
N SER A 146 21.46 -10.73 7.88
CA SER A 146 22.21 -10.71 6.61
C SER A 146 23.08 -11.97 6.40
N PRO A 147 23.12 -12.55 5.18
CA PRO A 147 24.07 -13.61 4.84
C PRO A 147 25.53 -13.13 4.75
N THR A 148 25.80 -11.83 4.92
CA THR A 148 27.15 -11.27 5.01
C THR A 148 27.66 -11.17 6.45
N ASP A 149 26.77 -11.30 7.44
CA ASP A 149 27.13 -11.25 8.85
C ASP A 149 27.59 -12.63 9.32
N ILE A 150 28.82 -12.71 9.83
CA ILE A 150 29.47 -13.96 10.22
C ILE A 150 28.74 -14.62 11.38
N GLY A 151 28.25 -13.84 12.34
CA GLY A 151 27.54 -14.34 13.51
C GLY A 151 26.18 -14.93 13.15
N VAL A 152 25.42 -14.20 12.32
CA VAL A 152 24.15 -14.65 11.73
C VAL A 152 24.34 -15.95 10.93
N VAL A 153 25.35 -16.00 10.04
CA VAL A 153 25.66 -17.17 9.23
C VAL A 153 26.05 -18.37 10.10
N ARG A 154 26.84 -18.16 11.15
CA ARG A 154 27.24 -19.22 12.08
C ARG A 154 26.04 -19.80 12.82
N GLU A 155 25.15 -18.94 13.32
CA GLU A 155 23.94 -19.39 14.01
C GLU A 155 23.00 -20.16 13.08
N ALA A 156 22.75 -19.64 11.86
CA ALA A 156 21.93 -20.32 10.87
C ALA A 156 22.56 -21.63 10.38
N THR A 157 23.89 -21.70 10.27
CA THR A 157 24.61 -22.93 9.96
C THR A 157 24.41 -23.98 11.07
N ALA A 158 24.57 -23.59 12.34
CA ALA A 158 24.37 -24.49 13.46
C ALA A 158 22.92 -25.01 13.55
N ALA A 159 21.94 -24.12 13.34
CA ALA A 159 20.54 -24.51 13.28
C ALA A 159 20.23 -25.45 12.11
N LEU A 160 20.75 -25.17 10.91
CA LEU A 160 20.60 -26.07 9.76
C LEU A 160 21.28 -27.42 9.99
N GLN A 161 22.49 -27.44 10.55
CA GLN A 161 23.22 -28.69 10.85
C GLN A 161 22.49 -29.57 11.86
N SER A 162 21.74 -28.96 12.80
CA SER A 162 20.96 -29.71 13.79
C SER A 162 19.80 -30.51 13.20
N VAL A 163 19.31 -30.14 12.01
CA VAL A 163 18.17 -30.80 11.34
C VAL A 163 18.52 -31.39 9.97
N PHE A 164 19.62 -30.94 9.38
CA PHE A 164 20.10 -31.34 8.07
C PHE A 164 21.64 -31.33 8.06
N PRO A 165 22.28 -32.40 8.57
CA PRO A 165 23.74 -32.50 8.59
C PRO A 165 24.30 -32.64 7.17
N GLN A 166 25.57 -32.27 6.97
CA GLN A 166 26.21 -32.29 5.64
C GLN A 166 26.23 -33.69 5.00
N THR A 167 26.13 -34.77 5.80
CA THR A 167 26.00 -36.14 5.31
C THR A 167 24.74 -36.36 4.47
N GLU A 168 23.68 -35.58 4.69
CA GLU A 168 22.42 -35.66 3.94
C GLU A 168 22.47 -34.97 2.57
N LEU A 169 23.56 -34.26 2.24
CA LEU A 169 23.69 -33.59 0.93
C LEU A 169 23.63 -34.59 -0.23
N GLY A 170 24.16 -35.80 -0.07
CA GLY A 170 24.07 -36.85 -1.08
C GLY A 170 22.62 -37.22 -1.39
N THR A 171 21.83 -37.47 -0.34
CA THR A 171 20.39 -37.76 -0.45
C THR A 171 19.66 -36.59 -1.09
N PHE A 172 19.89 -35.36 -0.62
CA PHE A 172 19.30 -34.15 -1.17
C PHE A 172 19.58 -33.99 -2.67
N MET A 173 20.82 -34.20 -3.10
CA MET A 173 21.19 -34.05 -4.52
C MET A 173 20.54 -35.08 -5.44
N SER A 174 20.16 -36.25 -4.91
CA SER A 174 19.47 -37.32 -5.63
C SER A 174 17.98 -37.05 -5.88
N LEU A 175 17.38 -36.11 -5.14
CA LEU A 175 15.99 -35.75 -5.27
C LEU A 175 15.67 -35.06 -6.61
N SER A 176 14.39 -35.09 -6.99
CA SER A 176 13.90 -34.28 -8.11
C SER A 176 14.04 -32.79 -7.78
N LYS A 177 14.11 -31.93 -8.81
CA LYS A 177 14.20 -30.47 -8.61
C LYS A 177 13.07 -29.94 -7.72
N ARG A 178 11.83 -30.41 -7.97
CA ARG A 178 10.64 -30.03 -7.18
C ARG A 178 10.76 -30.45 -5.72
N ASP A 179 11.29 -31.64 -5.45
CA ASP A 179 11.46 -32.13 -4.08
C ASP A 179 12.59 -31.41 -3.35
N LYS A 180 13.67 -31.04 -4.05
CA LYS A 180 14.72 -30.18 -3.49
C LYS A 180 14.19 -28.81 -3.09
N GLU A 181 13.38 -28.18 -3.93
CA GLU A 181 12.74 -26.89 -3.64
C GLU A 181 11.83 -26.99 -2.41
N ARG A 182 10.99 -28.03 -2.36
CA ARG A 182 10.11 -28.30 -1.21
C ARG A 182 10.91 -28.54 0.07
N GLN A 183 11.95 -29.37 0.01
CA GLN A 183 12.79 -29.65 1.18
C GLN A 183 13.51 -28.39 1.66
N LEU A 184 14.01 -27.55 0.75
CA LEU A 184 14.66 -26.30 1.12
C LEU A 184 13.69 -25.31 1.78
N GLN A 185 12.44 -25.27 1.31
CA GLN A 185 11.39 -24.47 1.94
C GLN A 185 11.06 -24.96 3.36
N GLU A 186 10.92 -26.28 3.53
CA GLU A 186 10.68 -26.89 4.85
C GLU A 186 11.84 -26.64 5.81
N LEU A 187 13.09 -26.86 5.35
CA LEU A 187 14.29 -26.56 6.13
C LEU A 187 14.37 -25.09 6.52
N THR A 188 13.97 -24.18 5.62
CA THR A 188 13.91 -22.74 5.95
C THR A 188 12.96 -22.49 7.11
N MET A 189 11.76 -23.06 7.09
CA MET A 189 10.77 -22.86 8.16
C MET A 189 11.25 -23.44 9.50
N ILE A 190 11.83 -24.63 9.48
CA ILE A 190 12.36 -25.27 10.69
C ILE A 190 13.53 -24.46 11.27
N VAL A 191 14.50 -24.08 10.44
CA VAL A 191 15.67 -23.29 10.88
C VAL A 191 15.25 -21.93 11.42
N THR A 192 14.29 -21.27 10.76
CA THR A 192 13.71 -20.00 11.22
C THR A 192 13.13 -20.16 12.63
N GLY A 193 12.30 -21.18 12.85
CA GLY A 193 11.71 -21.45 14.17
C GLY A 193 12.76 -21.77 15.24
N ILE A 194 13.80 -22.54 14.90
CA ILE A 194 14.90 -22.86 15.83
C ILE A 194 15.63 -21.59 16.26
N ARG A 195 15.95 -20.69 15.32
CA ARG A 195 16.64 -19.44 15.64
C ARG A 195 15.78 -18.52 16.51
N LEU A 196 14.47 -18.42 16.23
CA LEU A 196 13.53 -17.66 17.06
C LEU A 196 13.45 -18.23 18.48
N PHE A 197 13.37 -19.55 18.63
CA PHE A 197 13.35 -20.19 19.94
C PHE A 197 14.69 -20.02 20.70
N ASN A 198 15.82 -20.06 19.99
CA ASN A 198 17.13 -19.81 20.58
C ASN A 198 17.29 -18.36 21.06
N LYS A 199 16.73 -17.40 20.31
CA LYS A 199 16.61 -15.99 20.74
C LYS A 199 15.86 -15.91 22.07
N GLU A 200 14.68 -16.52 22.15
CA GLU A 200 13.86 -16.53 23.38
C GLU A 200 14.61 -17.14 24.57
N CYS A 201 15.39 -18.21 24.34
CA CYS A 201 16.20 -18.84 25.39
C CYS A 201 17.45 -18.04 25.79
N GLY A 202 17.74 -16.90 25.17
CA GLY A 202 18.98 -16.14 25.37
C GLY A 202 20.24 -16.84 24.88
N LYS A 203 20.10 -17.80 23.95
CA LYS A 203 21.20 -18.64 23.41
C LYS A 203 21.55 -18.31 21.96
N GLY A 204 20.89 -17.30 21.38
CA GLY A 204 21.02 -16.91 19.98
C GLY A 204 20.22 -15.65 19.69
N GLY A 205 19.80 -15.48 18.44
CA GLY A 205 19.06 -14.32 17.97
C GLY A 205 19.93 -13.22 17.38
N GLU A 206 21.14 -13.55 16.96
CA GLU A 206 22.04 -12.58 16.31
C GLU A 206 21.40 -12.11 14.99
N GLY A 207 21.29 -10.79 14.82
CA GLY A 207 20.66 -10.18 13.65
C GLY A 207 19.15 -10.39 13.51
N ILE A 208 18.44 -10.82 14.57
CA ILE A 208 16.97 -10.90 14.59
C ILE A 208 16.40 -9.62 15.22
N ASP A 209 15.81 -8.77 14.39
CA ASP A 209 15.10 -7.58 14.85
C ASP A 209 13.91 -7.92 15.75
N ASP A 210 13.54 -6.97 16.61
CA ASP A 210 12.35 -7.08 17.46
C ASP A 210 11.13 -6.54 16.71
N LEU A 211 10.64 -7.31 15.73
CA LEU A 211 9.47 -6.91 14.94
C LEU A 211 8.23 -6.59 15.81
N PRO A 212 7.90 -7.37 16.86
CA PRO A 212 6.84 -7.00 17.79
C PRO A 212 7.01 -5.59 18.37
N ALA A 213 8.19 -5.27 18.93
CA ALA A 213 8.44 -3.95 19.49
C ALA A 213 8.36 -2.83 18.44
N ILE A 214 8.95 -3.04 17.25
CA ILE A 214 8.92 -2.08 16.14
C ILE A 214 7.48 -1.81 15.71
N LEU A 215 6.65 -2.85 15.58
CA LEU A 215 5.25 -2.72 15.20
C LEU A 215 4.40 -2.03 16.27
N ASN A 216 4.67 -2.31 17.55
CA ASN A 216 4.00 -1.65 18.67
C ASN A 216 4.30 -0.15 18.75
N GLU A 217 5.40 0.33 18.17
CA GLU A 217 5.68 1.75 18.01
C GLU A 217 5.09 2.31 16.71
N ALA A 218 5.31 1.61 15.58
CA ALA A 218 4.98 2.09 14.26
C ALA A 218 3.45 2.14 14.00
N VAL A 219 2.69 1.18 14.53
CA VAL A 219 1.23 1.12 14.31
C VAL A 219 0.51 2.29 14.98
N PRO A 220 0.73 2.60 16.28
CA PRO A 220 0.15 3.79 16.90
C PRO A 220 0.56 5.09 16.21
N ALA A 221 1.84 5.24 15.86
CA ALA A 221 2.33 6.43 15.17
C ALA A 221 1.64 6.64 13.81
N THR A 222 1.51 5.57 13.02
CA THR A 222 0.82 5.63 11.72
C THR A 222 -0.68 5.90 11.92
N THR A 223 -1.31 5.29 12.91
CA THR A 223 -2.73 5.54 13.26
C THR A 223 -2.96 7.01 13.58
N GLN A 224 -2.11 7.60 14.42
CA GLN A 224 -2.19 9.01 14.79
C GLN A 224 -1.99 9.94 13.60
N ASN A 225 -1.05 9.61 12.70
CA ASN A 225 -0.82 10.41 11.49
C ASN A 225 -2.05 10.41 10.57
N VAL A 226 -2.64 9.23 10.33
CA VAL A 226 -3.86 9.11 9.50
C VAL A 226 -5.03 9.85 10.16
N ASP A 227 -5.24 9.66 11.47
CA ASP A 227 -6.34 10.34 12.18
C ASP A 227 -6.15 11.87 12.15
N THR A 228 -4.93 12.36 12.36
CA THR A 228 -4.63 13.80 12.30
C THR A 228 -4.98 14.38 10.93
N GLU A 229 -4.54 13.74 9.84
CA GLU A 229 -4.86 14.19 8.48
C GLU A 229 -6.36 14.09 8.18
N LEU A 230 -7.03 13.06 8.68
CA LEU A 230 -8.47 12.89 8.56
C LEU A 230 -9.23 14.01 9.27
N GLN A 231 -8.88 14.33 10.53
CA GLN A 231 -9.53 15.43 11.27
C GLN A 231 -9.32 16.79 10.58
N GLN A 232 -8.12 17.05 10.04
CA GLN A 232 -7.85 18.27 9.28
C GLN A 232 -8.67 18.35 8.00
N THR A 233 -8.76 17.24 7.26
CA THR A 233 -9.55 17.12 6.04
C THR A 233 -11.04 17.34 6.33
N LEU A 234 -11.58 16.70 7.38
CA LEU A 234 -12.97 16.87 7.83
C LEU A 234 -13.27 18.31 8.23
N LYS A 235 -12.41 18.94 9.03
CA LYS A 235 -12.57 20.35 9.44
C LYS A 235 -12.66 21.26 8.21
N THR A 236 -11.81 21.03 7.21
CA THR A 236 -11.81 21.78 5.96
C THR A 236 -13.09 21.54 5.16
N ALA A 237 -13.51 20.28 5.05
CA ALA A 237 -14.76 19.92 4.39
C ALA A 237 -15.98 20.57 5.05
N TYR A 238 -16.04 20.62 6.39
CA TYR A 238 -17.14 21.26 7.11
C TYR A 238 -17.19 22.77 6.86
N LYS A 239 -16.03 23.45 6.84
CA LYS A 239 -15.93 24.87 6.48
C LYS A 239 -16.46 25.10 5.05
N TYR A 240 -15.99 24.32 4.08
CA TYR A 240 -16.41 24.45 2.69
C TYR A 240 -17.90 24.18 2.51
N THR A 241 -18.45 23.16 3.16
CA THR A 241 -19.89 22.89 3.14
C THR A 241 -20.70 24.05 3.72
N ALA A 242 -20.28 24.60 4.87
CA ALA A 242 -21.00 25.71 5.51
C ALA A 242 -21.03 26.97 4.62
N ILE A 243 -19.89 27.31 4.01
CA ILE A 243 -19.80 28.45 3.06
C ILE A 243 -20.67 28.18 1.82
N ALA A 244 -20.58 26.98 1.24
CA ALA A 244 -21.38 26.63 0.06
C ALA A 244 -22.87 26.72 0.35
N GLN A 245 -23.33 26.24 1.51
CA GLN A 245 -24.72 26.33 1.95
C GLN A 245 -25.17 27.80 2.10
N LYS A 246 -24.36 28.65 2.74
CA LYS A 246 -24.63 30.10 2.86
C LYS A 246 -24.75 30.75 1.48
N MET A 247 -23.82 30.46 0.57
CA MET A 247 -23.83 31.01 -0.78
C MET A 247 -25.04 30.57 -1.60
N ILE A 248 -25.44 29.30 -1.50
CA ILE A 248 -26.62 28.78 -2.19
C ILE A 248 -27.89 29.44 -1.65
N ALA A 249 -28.01 29.60 -0.33
CA ALA A 249 -29.15 30.29 0.27
C ALA A 249 -29.25 31.75 -0.22
N LEU A 250 -28.14 32.48 -0.23
CA LEU A 250 -28.08 33.85 -0.79
C LEU A 250 -28.51 33.89 -2.25
N LEU A 251 -28.02 32.97 -3.08
CA LEU A 251 -28.39 32.88 -4.49
C LEU A 251 -29.88 32.58 -4.71
N MET A 252 -30.52 31.82 -3.82
CA MET A 252 -31.96 31.54 -3.89
C MET A 252 -32.82 32.76 -3.50
N GLU A 253 -32.33 33.62 -2.61
CA GLU A 253 -33.03 34.83 -2.16
C GLU A 253 -32.80 36.04 -3.10
N MET A 254 -31.77 35.99 -3.95
CA MET A 254 -31.42 37.06 -4.87
C MET A 254 -32.39 37.20 -6.04
N LYS A 255 -32.70 38.45 -6.42
CA LYS A 255 -33.47 38.74 -7.63
C LYS A 255 -32.61 38.50 -8.88
N PRO A 256 -33.20 38.17 -10.05
CA PRO A 256 -32.45 37.87 -11.29
C PRO A 256 -31.50 38.99 -11.77
N SER A 257 -31.73 40.22 -11.34
CA SER A 257 -30.93 41.40 -11.69
C SER A 257 -29.80 41.72 -10.70
N GLN A 258 -29.67 40.96 -9.61
CA GLN A 258 -28.60 41.14 -8.63
C GLN A 258 -27.44 40.18 -8.93
N SER A 259 -26.22 40.71 -8.93
CA SER A 259 -24.99 39.91 -8.97
C SER A 259 -24.44 39.73 -7.56
N LEU A 260 -23.70 38.64 -7.35
CA LEU A 260 -22.96 38.45 -6.10
C LEU A 260 -21.92 39.57 -5.93
N PRO A 261 -21.56 39.93 -4.69
CA PRO A 261 -20.48 40.87 -4.44
C PRO A 261 -19.19 40.44 -5.16
N PRO A 262 -18.39 41.38 -5.68
CA PRO A 262 -17.16 41.06 -6.41
C PRO A 262 -16.13 40.28 -5.56
N ASP A 263 -16.18 40.42 -4.23
CA ASP A 263 -15.32 39.70 -3.29
C ASP A 263 -15.83 38.30 -2.90
N SER A 264 -16.95 37.86 -3.50
CA SER A 264 -17.51 36.54 -3.21
C SER A 264 -16.63 35.42 -3.77
N LEU A 265 -16.50 34.34 -2.99
CA LEU A 265 -15.83 33.13 -3.44
C LEU A 265 -16.51 32.54 -4.68
N SER A 266 -15.74 31.85 -5.52
CA SER A 266 -16.29 31.07 -6.62
C SER A 266 -16.96 29.80 -6.09
N LEU A 267 -18.29 29.77 -6.11
CA LEU A 267 -19.06 28.58 -5.70
C LEU A 267 -18.67 27.32 -6.50
N PRO A 268 -18.45 27.38 -7.84
CA PRO A 268 -17.94 26.24 -8.59
C PRO A 268 -16.58 25.71 -8.09
N LEU A 269 -15.61 26.59 -7.82
CA LEU A 269 -14.29 26.18 -7.32
C LEU A 269 -14.39 25.63 -5.89
N LEU A 270 -15.23 26.24 -5.03
CA LEU A 270 -15.48 25.76 -3.68
C LEU A 270 -16.12 24.36 -3.70
N LYS A 271 -17.06 24.12 -4.61
CA LYS A 271 -17.66 22.79 -4.80
C LYS A 271 -16.62 21.76 -5.24
N GLN A 272 -15.74 22.11 -6.19
CA GLN A 272 -14.66 21.22 -6.63
C GLN A 272 -13.68 20.91 -5.49
N ALA A 273 -13.32 21.92 -4.68
CA ALA A 273 -12.48 21.74 -3.50
C ALA A 273 -13.15 20.87 -2.42
N LEU A 274 -14.45 21.05 -2.18
CA LEU A 274 -15.21 20.19 -1.29
C LEU A 274 -15.22 18.74 -1.78
N ILE A 275 -15.42 18.50 -3.08
CA ILE A 275 -15.35 17.15 -3.66
C ILE A 275 -13.97 16.54 -3.44
N ASN A 276 -12.89 17.30 -3.65
CA ASN A 276 -11.52 16.85 -3.36
C ASN A 276 -11.36 16.41 -1.90
N CYS A 277 -11.79 17.26 -0.94
CA CYS A 277 -11.74 16.94 0.49
C CYS A 277 -12.51 15.66 0.83
N ARG A 278 -13.72 15.46 0.27
CA ARG A 278 -14.53 14.26 0.50
C ARG A 278 -13.94 13.01 -0.13
N GLN A 279 -13.30 13.14 -1.29
CA GLN A 279 -12.56 12.03 -1.89
C GLN A 279 -11.34 11.65 -1.05
N HIS A 280 -10.61 12.65 -0.53
CA HIS A 280 -9.46 12.44 0.34
C HIS A 280 -9.87 11.75 1.64
N GLU A 281 -10.92 12.26 2.31
CA GLU A 281 -11.54 11.65 3.49
C GLU A 281 -11.87 10.16 3.27
N ALA A 282 -12.51 9.83 2.15
CA ALA A 282 -12.87 8.45 1.84
C ALA A 282 -11.63 7.53 1.75
N PHE A 283 -10.55 8.00 1.12
CA PHE A 283 -9.31 7.24 1.02
C PHE A 283 -8.56 7.15 2.37
N LEU A 284 -8.56 8.21 3.17
CA LEU A 284 -8.00 8.18 4.52
C LEU A 284 -8.73 7.18 5.42
N HIS A 285 -10.06 7.06 5.30
CA HIS A 285 -10.81 6.03 6.02
C HIS A 285 -10.44 4.61 5.61
N ILE A 286 -10.21 4.36 4.31
CA ILE A 286 -9.73 3.05 3.83
C ILE A 286 -8.37 2.73 4.46
N ILE A 287 -7.42 3.67 4.41
CA ILE A 287 -6.10 3.51 5.02
C ILE A 287 -6.23 3.27 6.53
N LEU A 288 -7.01 4.07 7.24
CA LEU A 288 -7.19 3.95 8.69
C LEU A 288 -7.74 2.56 9.08
N ASN A 289 -8.74 2.06 8.35
CA ASN A 289 -9.29 0.74 8.60
C ASN A 289 -8.24 -0.37 8.43
N ASP A 290 -7.38 -0.27 7.41
CA ASP A 290 -6.29 -1.23 7.22
C ASP A 290 -5.20 -1.11 8.28
N VAL A 291 -4.88 0.10 8.75
CA VAL A 291 -3.93 0.30 9.87
C VAL A 291 -4.50 -0.28 11.18
N ILE A 292 -5.77 -0.06 11.48
CA ILE A 292 -6.46 -0.68 12.63
C ILE A 292 -6.44 -2.20 12.51
N ARG A 293 -6.65 -2.73 11.31
CA ARG A 293 -6.56 -4.18 11.07
C ARG A 293 -5.13 -4.69 11.28
N CYS A 294 -4.10 -3.94 10.91
CA CYS A 294 -2.72 -4.29 11.23
C CYS A 294 -2.52 -4.36 12.75
N ALA A 295 -3.01 -3.38 13.52
CA ALA A 295 -2.96 -3.41 14.99
C ALA A 295 -3.56 -4.70 15.57
N GLN A 296 -4.77 -5.06 15.13
CA GLN A 296 -5.44 -6.28 15.56
C GLN A 296 -4.67 -7.55 15.21
N GLN A 297 -4.03 -7.59 14.03
CA GLN A 297 -3.21 -8.74 13.64
C GLN A 297 -1.92 -8.83 14.47
N VAL A 298 -1.27 -7.71 14.75
CA VAL A 298 -0.07 -7.67 15.61
C VAL A 298 -0.40 -8.22 17.00
N GLU A 299 -1.46 -7.74 17.65
CA GLU A 299 -1.90 -8.24 18.95
C GLU A 299 -2.17 -9.76 18.94
N GLN A 300 -2.81 -10.27 17.88
CA GLN A 300 -3.06 -11.71 17.71
C GLN A 300 -1.76 -12.50 17.53
N LEU A 301 -0.83 -11.99 16.72
CA LEU A 301 0.46 -12.62 16.45
C LEU A 301 1.33 -12.66 17.71
N GLU A 302 1.32 -11.61 18.54
CA GLU A 302 2.05 -11.58 19.81
C GLU A 302 1.53 -12.60 20.80
N SER A 303 0.21 -12.65 20.98
CA SER A 303 -0.45 -13.65 21.84
C SER A 303 -0.13 -15.08 21.37
N HIS A 304 -0.20 -15.33 20.06
CA HIS A 304 0.18 -16.62 19.49
C HIS A 304 1.66 -16.93 19.66
N LEU A 305 2.55 -15.94 19.46
CA LEU A 305 4.00 -16.13 19.60
C LEU A 305 4.33 -16.54 21.03
N ALA A 306 3.84 -15.79 22.03
CA ALA A 306 4.07 -16.07 23.44
C ALA A 306 3.58 -17.47 23.83
N SER A 307 2.34 -17.81 23.47
CA SER A 307 1.77 -19.13 23.76
C SER A 307 2.56 -20.27 23.11
N ARG A 308 3.04 -20.09 21.88
CA ARG A 308 3.82 -21.12 21.18
C ARG A 308 5.23 -21.28 21.74
N LEU A 309 5.89 -20.19 22.11
CA LEU A 309 7.20 -20.25 22.76
C LEU A 309 7.12 -20.97 24.10
N GLU A 310 6.10 -20.69 24.92
CA GLU A 310 5.87 -21.38 26.19
C GLU A 310 5.64 -22.89 25.99
N GLN A 311 4.78 -23.28 25.04
CA GLN A 311 4.52 -24.69 24.72
C GLN A 311 5.78 -25.42 24.23
N LEU A 312 6.58 -24.76 23.40
CA LEU A 312 7.82 -25.32 22.89
C LEU A 312 8.85 -25.47 24.00
N GLN A 313 8.98 -24.48 24.89
CA GLN A 313 9.83 -24.56 26.07
C GLN A 313 9.43 -25.74 26.96
N ALA A 314 8.14 -25.90 27.27
CA ALA A 314 7.64 -27.03 28.06
C ALA A 314 7.93 -28.39 27.39
N THR A 315 7.87 -28.46 26.06
CA THR A 315 8.15 -29.67 25.29
C THR A 315 9.63 -30.07 25.36
N VAL A 316 10.54 -29.09 25.39
CA VAL A 316 12.00 -29.30 25.30
C VAL A 316 12.68 -29.35 26.67
N GLN A 317 12.23 -28.59 27.67
CA GLN A 317 12.92 -28.39 28.95
C GLN A 317 13.03 -29.65 29.83
N SER A 318 12.14 -30.64 29.63
CA SER A 318 12.06 -31.85 30.46
C SER A 318 12.62 -33.11 29.80
N LYS A 319 13.13 -33.01 28.57
CA LYS A 319 13.51 -34.18 27.76
C LYS A 319 14.95 -34.07 27.24
N THR A 320 15.72 -35.13 27.41
CA THR A 320 17.08 -35.26 26.84
C THR A 320 17.06 -35.39 25.31
N ALA A 321 15.96 -35.89 24.75
CA ALA A 321 15.71 -35.94 23.31
C ALA A 321 14.20 -35.82 23.05
N VAL A 322 13.82 -34.99 22.06
CA VAL A 322 12.44 -34.82 21.60
C VAL A 322 12.32 -35.39 20.19
N PRO A 323 11.31 -36.23 19.89
CA PRO A 323 11.09 -36.73 18.54
C PRO A 323 10.92 -35.58 17.53
N THR A 324 11.59 -35.68 16.38
CA THR A 324 11.52 -34.65 15.31
C THR A 324 10.09 -34.42 14.83
N ALA A 325 9.29 -35.48 14.72
CA ALA A 325 7.87 -35.43 14.38
C ALA A 325 7.02 -34.59 15.35
N GLN A 326 7.48 -34.41 16.59
CA GLN A 326 6.79 -33.58 17.59
C GLN A 326 7.28 -32.12 17.56
N VAL A 327 8.58 -31.90 17.33
CA VAL A 327 9.18 -30.56 17.50
C VAL A 327 9.21 -29.75 16.19
N TYR A 328 9.42 -30.37 15.03
CA TYR A 328 9.48 -29.66 13.74
C TYR A 328 8.20 -28.89 13.41
N PRO A 329 6.97 -29.45 13.61
CA PRO A 329 5.75 -28.69 13.39
C PRO A 329 5.67 -27.42 14.26
N GLN A 330 6.19 -27.45 15.49
CA GLN A 330 6.19 -26.28 16.37
C GLN A 330 7.13 -25.19 15.87
N PHE A 331 8.34 -25.55 15.41
CA PHE A 331 9.27 -24.59 14.79
C PHE A 331 8.68 -23.98 13.51
N ILE A 332 8.04 -24.79 12.68
CA ILE A 332 7.37 -24.30 11.47
C ILE A 332 6.27 -23.29 11.83
N HIS A 333 5.47 -23.56 12.87
CA HIS A 333 4.46 -22.62 13.33
C HIS A 333 5.06 -21.30 13.84
N LEU A 334 6.17 -21.34 14.58
CA LEU A 334 6.87 -20.11 14.99
C LEU A 334 7.33 -19.28 13.78
N ALA A 335 7.89 -19.95 12.77
CA ALA A 335 8.29 -19.26 11.54
C ALA A 335 7.09 -18.66 10.78
N GLN A 336 5.93 -19.31 10.79
CA GLN A 336 4.71 -18.76 10.19
C GLN A 336 4.19 -17.53 10.93
N ILE A 337 4.20 -17.56 12.27
CA ILE A 337 3.83 -16.41 13.10
C ILE A 337 4.79 -15.25 12.81
N TRP A 338 6.09 -15.52 12.74
CA TRP A 338 7.10 -14.51 12.42
C TRP A 338 6.92 -13.89 11.03
N SER A 339 6.61 -14.72 10.03
CA SER A 339 6.24 -14.23 8.69
C SER A 339 5.00 -13.34 8.73
N GLY A 340 4.08 -13.57 9.66
CA GLY A 340 2.94 -12.68 9.91
C GLY A 340 3.38 -11.28 10.32
N PHE A 341 4.32 -11.16 11.26
CA PHE A 341 4.87 -9.84 11.64
C PHE A 341 5.57 -9.15 10.47
N GLN A 342 6.32 -9.91 9.66
CA GLN A 342 6.96 -9.37 8.45
C GLN A 342 5.93 -8.86 7.43
N ASP A 343 4.83 -9.58 7.26
CA ASP A 343 3.71 -9.15 6.40
C ASP A 343 3.09 -7.83 6.90
N GLU A 344 2.86 -7.69 8.21
CA GLU A 344 2.36 -6.44 8.80
C GLU A 344 3.32 -5.27 8.61
N MET A 345 4.63 -5.49 8.79
CA MET A 345 5.66 -4.46 8.59
C MET A 345 5.62 -3.86 7.18
N VAL A 346 5.56 -4.73 6.16
CA VAL A 346 5.57 -4.29 4.76
C VAL A 346 4.25 -3.58 4.42
N LEU A 347 3.12 -4.09 4.89
CA LEU A 347 1.81 -3.44 4.69
C LEU A 347 1.78 -2.05 5.31
N LEU A 348 2.20 -1.92 6.57
CA LEU A 348 2.21 -0.65 7.27
C LEU A 348 3.10 0.38 6.57
N SER A 349 4.27 -0.06 6.07
CA SER A 349 5.17 0.79 5.28
C SER A 349 4.50 1.32 4.01
N VAL A 350 3.78 0.46 3.26
CA VAL A 350 3.08 0.89 2.04
C VAL A 350 1.92 1.82 2.37
N LEU A 351 1.12 1.54 3.40
CA LEU A 351 0.03 2.42 3.83
C LEU A 351 0.54 3.80 4.23
N SER A 352 1.67 3.87 4.96
CA SER A 352 2.32 5.12 5.34
C SER A 352 2.83 5.89 4.10
N ASN A 353 3.43 5.19 3.14
CA ASN A 353 3.89 5.81 1.88
C ASN A 353 2.72 6.37 1.04
N ILE A 354 1.60 5.63 0.98
CA ILE A 354 0.39 6.10 0.29
C ILE A 354 -0.11 7.37 0.98
N LEU A 355 -0.27 7.36 2.32
CA LEU A 355 -0.72 8.51 3.10
C LEU A 355 0.08 9.79 2.76
N VAL A 356 1.41 9.70 2.84
CA VAL A 356 2.31 10.84 2.52
C VAL A 356 2.12 11.30 1.06
N SER A 357 1.90 10.36 0.15
CA SER A 357 1.74 10.67 -1.27
C SER A 357 0.37 11.26 -1.63
N LEU A 358 -0.64 11.17 -0.75
CA LEU A 358 -1.94 11.81 -0.96
C LEU A 358 -1.92 13.31 -0.62
N GLU A 359 -1.07 13.74 0.32
CA GLU A 359 -0.99 15.12 0.82
C GLU A 359 -0.94 16.19 -0.30
N PRO A 360 -0.10 16.05 -1.36
CA PRO A 360 0.04 17.07 -2.39
C PRO A 360 -1.25 17.39 -3.13
N PHE A 361 -2.18 16.43 -3.24
CA PHE A 361 -3.44 16.59 -3.96
C PHE A 361 -4.49 17.43 -3.21
N SER A 362 -4.19 17.86 -1.99
CA SER A 362 -5.02 18.80 -1.21
C SER A 362 -4.49 20.24 -1.25
N ARG A 363 -3.30 20.48 -1.83
CA ARG A 363 -2.58 21.74 -1.68
C ARG A 363 -3.22 22.89 -2.43
N SER A 364 -3.68 22.68 -3.66
CA SER A 364 -4.17 23.77 -4.52
C SER A 364 -5.42 24.44 -3.93
N HIS A 365 -6.36 23.65 -3.39
CA HIS A 365 -7.55 24.24 -2.79
C HIS A 365 -7.26 24.94 -1.45
N LYS A 366 -6.26 24.48 -0.69
CA LYS A 366 -5.77 25.19 0.52
C LYS A 366 -5.14 26.55 0.16
N MET A 367 -4.52 26.66 -1.02
CA MET A 367 -4.01 27.94 -1.54
C MET A 367 -5.11 28.85 -2.08
N LEU A 368 -6.12 28.29 -2.74
CA LEU A 368 -7.28 29.06 -3.25
C LEU A 368 -8.16 29.59 -2.12
N PHE A 369 -8.27 28.85 -1.03
CA PHE A 369 -9.12 29.18 0.11
C PHE A 369 -8.31 29.14 1.42
N PRO A 370 -7.41 30.11 1.64
CA PRO A 370 -6.64 30.19 2.87
C PRO A 370 -7.56 30.53 4.06
N ASP A 371 -7.09 30.19 5.27
CA ASP A 371 -7.93 30.23 6.48
C ASP A 371 -8.46 31.63 6.82
N ASP A 372 -7.72 32.69 6.52
CA ASP A 372 -8.12 34.09 6.68
C ASP A 372 -9.30 34.47 5.77
N VAL A 373 -9.25 34.05 4.50
CA VAL A 373 -10.34 34.25 3.53
C VAL A 373 -11.57 33.44 3.94
N LEU A 374 -11.38 32.20 4.40
CA LEU A 374 -12.48 31.37 4.90
C LEU A 374 -13.14 31.98 6.13
N GLN A 375 -12.36 32.55 7.05
CA GLN A 375 -12.89 33.11 8.29
C GLN A 375 -13.86 34.28 8.04
N GLN A 376 -13.54 35.16 7.09
CA GLN A 376 -14.43 36.27 6.68
C GLN A 376 -15.79 35.75 6.19
N HIS A 377 -15.78 34.66 5.42
CA HIS A 377 -17.00 34.07 4.87
C HIS A 377 -17.81 33.26 5.91
N LEU A 378 -17.14 32.80 6.96
CA LEU A 378 -17.71 32.04 8.08
C LEU A 378 -18.21 32.91 9.24
N GLU A 379 -18.08 34.24 9.16
CA GLU A 379 -18.67 35.13 10.15
C GLU A 379 -20.17 34.88 10.30
N ASN A 380 -20.60 34.64 11.54
CA ASN A 380 -21.97 34.30 11.92
C ASN A 380 -22.52 33.02 11.26
N VAL A 381 -21.65 32.12 10.81
CA VAL A 381 -22.04 30.80 10.26
C VAL A 381 -21.73 29.71 11.27
N GLU A 382 -22.75 28.94 11.64
CA GLU A 382 -22.55 27.73 12.43
C GLU A 382 -21.91 26.63 11.58
N ILE A 383 -20.70 26.20 11.93
CA ILE A 383 -20.01 25.10 11.25
C ILE A 383 -20.49 23.78 11.85
N LEU A 384 -21.32 23.06 11.09
CA LEU A 384 -21.86 21.77 11.48
C LEU A 384 -20.93 20.62 11.05
N THR A 385 -20.88 19.56 11.85
CA THR A 385 -20.38 18.26 11.41
C THR A 385 -21.43 17.55 10.57
N ASP A 386 -21.06 16.49 9.84
CA ASP A 386 -22.03 15.74 9.05
C ASP A 386 -23.09 15.07 9.91
N GLN A 387 -22.72 14.57 11.09
CA GLN A 387 -23.68 14.02 12.05
C GLN A 387 -24.70 15.08 12.50
N MET A 388 -24.25 16.30 12.81
CA MET A 388 -25.15 17.40 13.18
C MET A 388 -26.07 17.80 12.02
N ARG A 389 -25.57 17.80 10.78
CA ARG A 389 -26.40 18.06 9.58
C ARG A 389 -27.49 17.01 9.43
N LEU A 390 -27.17 15.72 9.57
CA LEU A 390 -28.14 14.64 9.49
C LEU A 390 -29.23 14.78 10.56
N THR A 391 -28.86 15.13 11.79
CA THR A 391 -29.85 15.36 12.85
C THR A 391 -30.74 16.56 12.54
N LYS A 392 -30.20 17.68 12.05
CA LYS A 392 -31.02 18.86 11.68
C LYS A 392 -31.98 18.60 10.53
N VAL A 393 -31.58 17.81 9.53
CA VAL A 393 -32.43 17.45 8.39
C VAL A 393 -33.55 16.48 8.79
N GLY A 394 -33.34 15.64 9.81
CA GLY A 394 -34.37 14.73 10.34
C GLY A 394 -35.50 15.39 11.16
N PHE A 395 -35.43 16.70 11.40
CA PHE A 395 -36.45 17.48 12.12
C PHE A 395 -37.19 18.51 11.23
N MET A 396 -36.93 18.51 9.92
CA MET A 396 -37.76 19.18 8.90
C MET A 396 -38.53 18.12 8.11
#